data_AF-A0A5N6EWD2-F1
#
_entry.id   AF-A0A5N6EWD2-F1
#
_cell.length_a   1.000
_cell.length_b   1.000
_cell.length_c   1.000
_cell.angle_alpha   90.00
_cell.angle_beta   90.00
_cell.angle_gamma   90.00
#
_symmetry.space_group_name_H-M   'P 1'
#
loop_
_entity.id
_entity.type
_entity.pdbx_description
1 polymer ?
#
loop_
_entity_poly.entity_id
_entity_poly.type
_entity_poly.pdbx_seq_one_letter_code
_entity_poly.pdbx_strand_id
1 'polypeptide(L)'
;MGSNIENLRRKAQECWEEAFKDGPYSNFLQGEYLVNKSGEPWGSILKDKNLLKKKIKIENLTKDQSTAFIRTWWAAGRCTSFATRIVRQLQEYSSASFDFKFYDLNGHRVARCMKTGILIDSSSATGVLVLNDGDDWTTIAGDTRNRQWKWRAGMSKFDGGQGLLGERDNITIQFDKSGTTATETQCRGAVADFITRYGGSEGERQWRFGQQEHRAMDIHEKIWSAAIQAWGHPHLV
;
A
#
# COMPACT_ATOMS: atom_id res chain seq x y z
N MET A 1 -16.58 -19.82 26.18
CA MET A 1 -15.67 -19.79 25.00
C MET A 1 -15.99 -18.67 24.01
N GLY A 2 -17.26 -18.24 23.84
CA GLY A 2 -17.64 -17.17 22.91
C GLY A 2 -17.02 -15.77 23.18
N SER A 3 -16.86 -15.36 24.45
CA SER A 3 -16.32 -14.01 24.75
C SER A 3 -14.84 -13.83 24.40
N ASN A 4 -14.05 -14.90 24.40
CA ASN A 4 -12.61 -14.80 24.11
C ASN A 4 -12.37 -14.60 22.61
N ILE A 5 -13.07 -15.36 21.75
CA ILE A 5 -12.88 -15.23 20.31
C ILE A 5 -13.41 -13.89 19.77
N GLU A 6 -14.48 -13.37 20.39
CA GLU A 6 -15.04 -12.06 20.05
C GLU A 6 -14.09 -10.92 20.44
N ASN A 7 -13.40 -11.02 21.58
CA ASN A 7 -12.33 -10.09 21.96
C ASN A 7 -11.13 -10.14 21.00
N LEU A 8 -10.72 -11.34 20.57
CA LEU A 8 -9.64 -11.49 19.59
C LEU A 8 -10.02 -10.90 18.22
N ARG A 9 -11.27 -11.07 17.79
CA ARG A 9 -11.80 -10.48 16.55
C ARG A 9 -11.86 -8.96 16.66
N ARG A 10 -12.38 -8.41 17.76
CA ARG A 10 -12.39 -6.97 18.01
C ARG A 10 -10.99 -6.40 17.98
N LYS A 11 -10.01 -7.06 18.62
CA LYS A 11 -8.63 -6.61 18.59
C LYS A 11 -8.03 -6.65 17.18
N ALA A 12 -8.33 -7.70 16.41
CA ALA A 12 -7.91 -7.77 15.02
C ALA A 12 -8.54 -6.68 14.17
N GLN A 13 -9.82 -6.36 14.40
CA GLN A 13 -10.52 -5.26 13.74
C GLN A 13 -9.87 -3.92 14.09
N GLU A 14 -9.56 -3.66 15.37
CA GLU A 14 -8.83 -2.45 15.79
C GLU A 14 -7.47 -2.33 15.09
N CYS A 15 -6.67 -3.39 15.10
CA CYS A 15 -5.36 -3.41 14.43
C CYS A 15 -5.48 -3.21 12.92
N TRP A 16 -6.50 -3.81 12.29
CA TRP A 16 -6.77 -3.63 10.87
C TRP A 16 -7.16 -2.19 10.56
N GLU A 17 -8.09 -1.61 11.33
CA GLU A 17 -8.53 -0.23 11.17
C GLU A 17 -7.39 0.76 11.44
N GLU A 18 -6.57 0.52 12.46
CA GLU A 18 -5.39 1.33 12.74
C GLU A 18 -4.42 1.28 11.55
N ALA A 19 -4.06 0.07 11.09
CA ALA A 19 -3.17 -0.11 9.96
C ALA A 19 -3.74 0.46 8.64
N PHE A 20 -5.07 0.50 8.49
CA PHE A 20 -5.78 1.05 7.33
C PHE A 20 -5.90 2.56 7.38
N LYS A 21 -6.23 3.12 8.56
CA LYS A 21 -6.29 4.57 8.82
C LYS A 21 -4.90 5.19 8.75
N ASP A 22 -3.86 4.45 9.11
CA ASP A 22 -2.48 4.85 8.85
C ASP A 22 -2.16 4.98 7.34
N GLY A 23 -3.01 4.44 6.46
CA GLY A 23 -2.90 4.54 4.99
C GLY A 23 -1.79 3.66 4.38
N PRO A 24 -1.64 3.60 3.03
CA PRO A 24 -0.56 2.85 2.39
C PRO A 24 0.80 3.57 2.46
N TYR A 25 1.91 2.94 2.85
CA TYR A 25 2.62 1.78 2.29
C TYR A 25 3.14 2.01 0.84
N SER A 26 4.29 2.71 0.76
CA SER A 26 5.46 2.32 -0.05
C SER A 26 5.59 2.68 -1.56
N ASN A 27 5.31 3.91 -2.00
CA ASN A 27 6.01 4.44 -3.20
C ASN A 27 6.68 5.79 -2.98
N PHE A 28 5.98 6.77 -2.41
CA PHE A 28 6.52 8.10 -2.20
C PHE A 28 7.46 8.14 -1.00
N LEU A 29 7.11 7.49 0.11
CA LEU A 29 8.00 7.37 1.27
C LEU A 29 9.24 6.50 0.98
N GLN A 30 9.07 5.42 0.21
CA GLN A 30 10.21 4.63 -0.26
C GLN A 30 11.08 5.41 -1.25
N GLY A 31 10.45 6.14 -2.18
CA GLY A 31 11.14 7.04 -3.11
C GLY A 31 11.90 8.14 -2.37
N GLU A 32 11.26 8.84 -1.44
CA GLU A 32 11.87 9.88 -0.60
C GLU A 32 13.02 9.31 0.22
N TYR A 33 12.85 8.14 0.83
CA TYR A 33 13.94 7.46 1.54
C TYR A 33 15.14 7.20 0.62
N LEU A 34 14.92 6.67 -0.59
CA LEU A 34 16.00 6.40 -1.54
C LEU A 34 16.69 7.70 -1.99
N VAL A 35 15.91 8.75 -2.28
CA VAL A 35 16.44 10.07 -2.64
C VAL A 35 17.28 10.64 -1.51
N ASN A 36 16.78 10.63 -0.27
CA ASN A 36 17.53 11.09 0.90
C ASN A 36 18.83 10.30 1.09
N LYS A 37 18.80 8.98 0.90
CA LYS A 37 20.00 8.14 0.98
C LYS A 37 21.01 8.36 -0.15
N SER A 38 20.55 8.81 -1.31
CA SER A 38 21.45 9.18 -2.40
C SER A 38 22.20 10.49 -2.13
N GLY A 39 21.69 11.33 -1.21
CA GLY A 39 22.19 12.69 -0.95
C GLY A 39 21.89 13.69 -2.07
N GLU A 40 21.08 13.29 -3.06
CA GLU A 40 20.74 14.11 -4.22
C GLU A 40 19.33 14.70 -4.07
N PRO A 41 19.08 15.91 -4.61
CA PRO A 41 17.74 16.45 -4.69
C PRO A 41 16.92 15.77 -5.79
N TRP A 42 15.59 15.79 -5.66
CA TRP A 42 14.67 15.26 -6.67
C TRP A 42 14.95 15.76 -8.09
N GLY A 43 15.29 17.05 -8.25
CA GLY A 43 15.62 17.63 -9.56
C GLY A 43 16.79 16.96 -10.27
N SER A 44 17.81 16.49 -9.54
CA SER A 44 18.93 15.74 -10.12
C SER A 44 18.49 14.35 -10.56
N ILE A 45 17.65 13.69 -9.76
CA ILE A 45 17.11 12.35 -10.07
C ILE A 45 16.23 12.38 -11.32
N LEU A 46 15.42 13.42 -11.50
CA LEU A 46 14.56 13.57 -12.69
C LEU A 46 15.37 13.84 -13.96
N LYS A 47 16.54 14.45 -13.86
CA LYS A 47 17.44 14.70 -15.00
C LYS A 47 18.25 13.46 -15.40
N ASP A 48 18.60 12.60 -14.45
CA ASP A 48 19.30 11.34 -14.70
C ASP A 48 18.58 10.17 -14.03
N LYS A 49 17.78 9.45 -14.81
CA LYS A 49 17.04 8.26 -14.36
C LYS A 49 17.91 7.14 -13.77
N ASN A 50 19.22 7.16 -14.01
CA ASN A 50 20.15 6.17 -13.47
C ASN A 50 20.86 6.66 -12.20
N LEU A 51 20.64 7.90 -11.77
CA LEU A 51 21.40 8.52 -10.67
C LEU A 51 21.22 7.77 -9.35
N LEU A 52 20.00 7.37 -9.00
CA LEU A 52 19.75 6.54 -7.82
C LEU A 52 20.52 5.21 -7.88
N LYS A 53 20.54 4.55 -9.05
CA LYS A 53 21.29 3.31 -9.26
C LYS A 53 22.80 3.50 -9.13
N LYS A 54 23.33 4.67 -9.51
CA LYS A 54 24.75 5.01 -9.38
C LYS A 54 25.15 5.31 -7.92
N LYS A 55 24.26 5.99 -7.17
CA LYS A 55 24.55 6.51 -5.82
C LYS A 55 24.22 5.52 -4.72
N ILE A 56 23.18 4.71 -4.89
CA ILE A 56 22.70 3.79 -3.89
C ILE A 56 23.30 2.41 -4.13
N LYS A 57 24.14 1.96 -3.19
CA LYS A 57 24.62 0.58 -3.13
C LYS A 57 23.77 -0.24 -2.18
N ILE A 58 23.73 -1.56 -2.39
CA ILE A 58 22.97 -2.46 -1.51
C ILE A 58 23.45 -2.37 -0.06
N GLU A 59 24.76 -2.16 0.15
CA GLU A 59 25.35 -1.96 1.48
C GLU A 59 24.77 -0.73 2.21
N ASN A 60 24.43 0.34 1.48
CA ASN A 60 23.82 1.55 2.06
C ASN A 60 22.40 1.28 2.56
N LEU A 61 21.72 0.31 1.94
CA LEU A 61 20.37 -0.10 2.29
C LEU A 61 20.36 -1.14 3.41
N THR A 62 21.39 -2.00 3.48
CA THR A 62 21.50 -3.05 4.51
C THR A 62 22.06 -2.55 5.84
N LYS A 63 22.82 -1.45 5.87
CA LYS A 63 23.31 -0.84 7.11
C LYS A 63 22.20 -0.35 8.05
N ASP A 64 21.07 0.06 7.49
CA ASP A 64 19.90 0.51 8.26
C ASP A 64 18.99 -0.66 8.68
N GLN A 65 19.32 -1.91 8.29
CA GLN A 65 18.51 -3.09 8.59
C GLN A 65 18.81 -3.63 9.98
N SER A 66 18.34 -2.93 11.01
CA SER A 66 18.49 -3.39 12.39
C SER A 66 17.58 -4.57 12.75
N THR A 67 16.55 -4.85 11.93
CA THR A 67 15.56 -5.92 12.21
C THR A 67 15.06 -6.61 10.94
N ALA A 68 14.59 -7.85 11.09
CA ALA A 68 13.90 -8.59 10.02
C ALA A 68 12.67 -7.86 9.46
N PHE A 69 12.07 -6.98 10.26
CA PHE A 69 10.93 -6.14 9.92
C PHE A 69 11.25 -5.08 8.85
N ILE A 70 12.39 -4.37 8.98
CA ILE A 70 12.82 -3.38 7.98
C ILE A 70 13.12 -4.05 6.63
N ARG A 71 13.65 -5.29 6.65
CA ARG A 71 13.89 -6.09 5.43
C ARG A 71 12.60 -6.38 4.67
N THR A 72 11.51 -6.69 5.37
CA THR A 72 10.23 -7.02 4.73
C THR A 72 9.54 -5.79 4.15
N TRP A 73 9.55 -4.66 4.87
CA TRP A 73 8.90 -3.40 4.44
C TRP A 73 9.37 -2.86 3.08
N TRP A 74 10.58 -3.19 2.68
CA TRP A 74 11.23 -2.61 1.50
C TRP A 74 11.09 -3.44 0.22
N ALA A 75 10.77 -4.73 0.34
CA ALA A 75 10.57 -5.65 -0.79
C ALA A 75 9.08 -6.07 -0.95
N ALA A 76 8.21 -5.58 -0.08
CA ALA A 76 6.81 -5.94 0.04
C ALA A 76 5.87 -4.90 -0.61
N GLY A 77 4.92 -5.34 -1.44
CA GLY A 77 3.82 -4.49 -1.89
C GLY A 77 2.83 -4.15 -0.76
N ARG A 78 1.93 -3.18 -0.97
CA ARG A 78 0.93 -2.70 0.02
C ARG A 78 0.30 -3.82 0.84
N CYS A 79 -0.20 -4.86 0.18
CA CYS A 79 -0.88 -5.99 0.82
C CYS A 79 0.03 -6.77 1.79
N THR A 80 1.32 -6.90 1.46
CA THR A 80 2.31 -7.62 2.29
C THR A 80 2.71 -6.79 3.51
N SER A 81 2.98 -5.50 3.33
CA SER A 81 3.34 -4.60 4.44
C SER A 81 2.18 -4.41 5.42
N PHE A 82 0.97 -4.25 4.88
CA PHE A 82 -0.27 -4.14 5.64
C PHE A 82 -0.54 -5.38 6.51
N ALA A 83 -0.54 -6.57 5.88
CA ALA A 83 -0.81 -7.81 6.61
C ALA A 83 0.25 -8.10 7.67
N THR A 84 1.53 -7.84 7.37
CA THR A 84 2.63 -8.07 8.31
C THR A 84 2.51 -7.22 9.58
N ARG A 85 2.12 -5.95 9.44
CA ARG A 85 1.93 -5.04 10.58
C ARG A 85 0.84 -5.54 11.53
N ILE A 86 -0.31 -5.92 10.98
CA ILE A 86 -1.46 -6.39 11.76
C ILE A 86 -1.12 -7.72 12.45
N VAL A 87 -0.53 -8.66 11.72
CA VAL A 87 -0.11 -9.96 12.28
C VAL A 87 0.84 -9.76 13.45
N ARG A 88 1.81 -8.85 13.34
CA ARG A 88 2.74 -8.52 14.43
C ARG A 88 1.99 -7.99 15.66
N GLN A 89 1.14 -6.97 15.50
CA GLN A 89 0.40 -6.39 16.62
C GLN A 89 -0.46 -7.44 17.34
N LEU A 90 -1.05 -8.37 16.59
CA LEU A 90 -1.82 -9.48 17.14
C LEU A 90 -0.97 -10.53 17.84
N GLN A 91 0.21 -10.85 17.31
CA GLN A 91 1.16 -11.74 17.97
C GLN A 91 1.75 -11.13 19.26
N GLU A 92 2.00 -9.81 19.27
CA GLU A 92 2.40 -9.07 20.48
C GLU A 92 1.27 -9.06 21.52
N TYR A 93 0.01 -8.92 21.08
CA TYR A 93 -1.15 -8.99 21.96
C TYR A 93 -1.35 -10.40 22.56
N SER A 94 -1.23 -11.46 21.75
CA SER A 94 -1.35 -12.84 22.23
C SER A 94 -0.81 -13.88 21.24
N SER A 95 0.48 -14.17 21.29
CA SER A 95 1.12 -15.18 20.43
C SER A 95 0.51 -16.59 20.57
N ALA A 96 0.02 -16.95 21.75
CA ALA A 96 -0.63 -18.24 21.99
C ALA A 96 -1.98 -18.37 21.25
N SER A 97 -2.69 -17.26 21.05
CA SER A 97 -4.04 -17.23 20.48
C SER A 97 -4.06 -17.18 18.95
N PHE A 98 -2.94 -16.79 18.33
CA PHE A 98 -2.86 -16.61 16.88
C PHE A 98 -1.81 -17.53 16.24
N ASP A 99 -2.11 -17.99 15.02
CA ASP A 99 -1.20 -18.76 14.18
C ASP A 99 -1.40 -18.36 12.72
N PHE A 100 -0.73 -17.29 12.30
CA PHE A 100 -0.93 -16.70 10.98
C PHE A 100 -0.06 -17.35 9.92
N LYS A 101 -0.67 -17.65 8.77
CA LYS A 101 0.02 -18.06 7.54
C LYS A 101 -0.27 -17.04 6.44
N PHE A 102 0.75 -16.76 5.63
CA PHE A 102 0.64 -15.86 4.50
C PHE A 102 0.37 -16.65 3.22
N TYR A 103 -0.48 -16.10 2.37
CA TYR A 103 -0.85 -16.68 1.08
C TYR A 103 -0.71 -15.61 0.00
N ASP A 104 -0.26 -16.01 -1.18
CA ASP A 104 -0.21 -15.17 -2.37
C ASP A 104 -1.35 -15.54 -3.30
N LEU A 105 -2.29 -14.61 -3.50
CA LEU A 105 -3.44 -14.75 -4.38
C LEU A 105 -3.13 -14.06 -5.72
N ASN A 106 -2.12 -14.58 -6.42
CA ASN A 106 -1.67 -14.09 -7.73
C ASN A 106 -1.32 -12.58 -7.73
N GLY A 107 -0.38 -12.20 -6.86
CA GLY A 107 0.08 -10.81 -6.69
C GLY A 107 -0.66 -10.04 -5.60
N HIS A 108 -1.60 -10.67 -4.90
CA HIS A 108 -2.29 -10.10 -3.74
C HIS A 108 -2.07 -10.95 -2.51
N ARG A 109 -1.37 -10.44 -1.51
CA ARG A 109 -1.01 -11.24 -0.32
C ARG A 109 -1.99 -11.00 0.82
N VAL A 110 -2.43 -12.09 1.43
CA VAL A 110 -3.32 -12.09 2.59
C VAL A 110 -2.70 -12.91 3.72
N ALA A 111 -3.10 -12.65 4.96
CA ALA A 111 -2.68 -13.46 6.11
C ALA A 111 -3.90 -14.07 6.81
N ARG A 112 -3.91 -15.39 7.02
CA ARG A 112 -4.99 -16.09 7.74
C ARG A 112 -4.49 -16.74 9.01
N CYS A 113 -5.20 -16.53 10.11
CA CYS A 113 -5.00 -17.25 11.35
C CYS A 113 -5.64 -18.63 11.29
N MET A 114 -4.84 -19.67 11.46
CA MET A 114 -5.26 -21.07 11.44
C MET A 114 -6.11 -21.44 12.66
N LYS A 115 -5.89 -20.77 13.80
CA LYS A 115 -6.63 -21.02 15.04
C LYS A 115 -8.00 -20.34 15.10
N THR A 116 -8.10 -19.11 14.57
CA THR A 116 -9.29 -18.26 14.75
C THR A 116 -10.08 -18.03 13.46
N GLY A 117 -9.56 -18.43 12.30
CA GLY A 117 -10.16 -18.18 11.00
C GLY A 117 -10.06 -16.73 10.53
N ILE A 118 -9.46 -15.83 11.32
CA ILE A 118 -9.27 -14.41 10.98
C ILE A 118 -8.45 -14.29 9.70
N LEU A 119 -8.98 -13.56 8.72
CA LEU A 119 -8.31 -13.20 7.48
C LEU A 119 -8.02 -11.70 7.46
N ILE A 120 -6.75 -11.38 7.28
CA ILE A 120 -6.24 -10.03 7.08
C ILE A 120 -6.03 -9.82 5.58
N ASP A 121 -6.83 -8.90 5.04
CA ASP A 121 -6.76 -8.49 3.65
C ASP A 121 -6.79 -6.95 3.56
N SER A 122 -5.80 -6.36 2.90
CA SER A 122 -5.74 -4.91 2.66
C SER A 122 -6.79 -4.37 1.67
N SER A 123 -7.45 -5.25 0.93
CA SER A 123 -8.51 -4.96 -0.04
C SER A 123 -9.92 -5.13 0.55
N SER A 124 -10.05 -5.59 1.79
CA SER A 124 -11.36 -5.71 2.44
C SER A 124 -11.97 -4.33 2.69
N ALA A 125 -13.22 -4.10 2.26
CA ALA A 125 -13.92 -2.84 2.56
C ALA A 125 -14.49 -2.80 3.99
N THR A 126 -14.65 -3.95 4.64
CA THR A 126 -15.28 -4.08 5.97
C THR A 126 -14.29 -4.40 7.08
N GLY A 127 -13.01 -4.54 6.75
CA GLY A 127 -11.96 -4.85 7.72
C GLY A 127 -11.63 -6.32 7.82
N VAL A 128 -11.54 -6.83 9.05
CA VAL A 128 -11.22 -8.24 9.29
C VAL A 128 -12.36 -9.14 8.84
N LEU A 129 -12.03 -10.12 8.01
CA LEU A 129 -12.95 -11.19 7.66
C LEU A 129 -12.68 -12.42 8.54
N VAL A 130 -13.68 -13.27 8.73
CA VAL A 130 -13.51 -14.54 9.44
C VAL A 130 -13.98 -15.67 8.56
N LEU A 131 -13.09 -16.64 8.34
CA LEU A 131 -13.34 -17.81 7.51
C LEU A 131 -12.92 -19.05 8.27
N ASN A 132 -13.91 -19.78 8.74
CA ASN A 132 -13.75 -21.05 9.41
C ASN A 132 -13.44 -22.15 8.39
N ASP A 133 -12.97 -23.29 8.90
CA ASP A 133 -12.72 -24.43 8.02
C ASP A 133 -14.03 -25.05 7.55
N GLY A 134 -14.13 -25.26 6.23
CA GLY A 134 -15.35 -25.77 5.60
C GLY A 134 -16.33 -24.70 5.13
N ASP A 135 -16.06 -23.41 5.40
CA ASP A 135 -16.87 -22.31 4.87
C ASP A 135 -16.86 -22.32 3.33
N ASP A 136 -18.02 -21.99 2.75
CA ASP A 136 -18.16 -21.81 1.30
C ASP A 136 -17.49 -20.53 0.82
N TRP A 137 -17.45 -20.34 -0.50
CA TRP A 137 -16.81 -19.20 -1.12
C TRP A 137 -17.33 -17.88 -0.52
N THR A 138 -16.44 -17.14 0.15
CA THR A 138 -16.75 -15.76 0.52
C THR A 138 -16.31 -14.84 -0.61
N THR A 139 -17.21 -13.96 -1.00
CA THR A 139 -16.85 -12.78 -1.77
C THR A 139 -16.19 -11.79 -0.81
N ILE A 140 -15.06 -11.21 -1.21
CA ILE A 140 -14.47 -10.11 -0.44
C ILE A 140 -15.34 -8.89 -0.71
N ALA A 141 -16.05 -8.41 0.32
CA ALA A 141 -16.92 -7.24 0.19
C ALA A 141 -16.09 -6.02 -0.24
N GLY A 142 -16.50 -5.38 -1.36
CA GLY A 142 -15.81 -4.24 -1.95
C GLY A 142 -14.67 -4.59 -2.93
N ASP A 143 -14.43 -5.87 -3.20
CA ASP A 143 -13.46 -6.26 -4.22
C ASP A 143 -14.04 -6.20 -5.64
N THR A 144 -13.60 -5.23 -6.43
CA THR A 144 -14.03 -5.05 -7.83
C THR A 144 -13.56 -6.15 -8.78
N ARG A 145 -12.67 -7.04 -8.33
CA ARG A 145 -12.17 -8.17 -9.11
C ARG A 145 -12.92 -9.48 -8.86
N ASN A 146 -13.97 -9.46 -8.04
CA ASN A 146 -14.75 -10.66 -7.66
C ASN A 146 -13.86 -11.82 -7.18
N ARG A 147 -12.74 -11.53 -6.48
CA ARG A 147 -11.90 -12.60 -5.92
C ARG A 147 -12.71 -13.28 -4.84
N GLN A 148 -12.96 -14.56 -5.05
CA GLN A 148 -13.62 -15.42 -4.09
C GLN A 148 -12.55 -16.17 -3.30
N TRP A 149 -12.77 -16.38 -2.01
CA TRP A 149 -11.85 -17.16 -1.20
C TRP A 149 -12.59 -18.32 -0.52
N LYS A 150 -11.98 -19.51 -0.53
CA LYS A 150 -12.50 -20.71 0.13
C LYS A 150 -11.37 -21.38 0.90
N TRP A 151 -11.66 -21.80 2.12
CA TRP A 151 -10.73 -22.55 2.96
C TRP A 151 -11.34 -23.91 3.30
N ARG A 152 -10.70 -24.99 2.82
CA ARG A 152 -11.17 -26.36 3.07
C ARG A 152 -9.98 -27.29 3.26
N ALA A 153 -9.97 -28.03 4.36
CA ALA A 153 -9.00 -29.10 4.60
C ALA A 153 -7.52 -28.64 4.52
N GLY A 154 -7.23 -27.43 5.01
CA GLY A 154 -5.85 -26.94 5.12
C GLY A 154 -5.25 -26.35 3.84
N MET A 155 -6.01 -26.25 2.74
CA MET A 155 -5.50 -25.82 1.42
C MET A 155 -6.27 -24.61 0.84
N SER A 156 -5.56 -23.75 0.11
CA SER A 156 -6.11 -22.61 -0.66
C SER A 156 -6.10 -22.93 -2.16
N LYS A 157 -7.13 -22.50 -2.92
CA LYS A 157 -7.30 -22.82 -4.36
C LYS A 157 -6.45 -21.95 -5.31
N PHE A 158 -5.70 -20.96 -4.82
CA PHE A 158 -4.93 -20.05 -5.69
C PHE A 158 -3.51 -20.54 -5.97
N ASP A 159 -3.42 -21.74 -6.55
CA ASP A 159 -2.26 -22.19 -7.31
C ASP A 159 -2.73 -22.31 -8.78
N GLY A 160 -2.45 -21.27 -9.58
CA GLY A 160 -2.77 -21.25 -11.01
C GLY A 160 -3.42 -19.96 -11.54
N GLY A 161 -2.64 -19.19 -12.31
CA GLY A 161 -3.10 -18.55 -13.56
C GLY A 161 -3.77 -17.17 -13.52
N GLN A 162 -3.01 -16.16 -13.98
CA GLN A 162 -3.33 -14.95 -14.79
C GLN A 162 -4.73 -14.26 -14.81
N GLY A 163 -4.67 -12.91 -14.80
CA GLY A 163 -5.64 -11.96 -15.41
C GLY A 163 -6.77 -11.50 -14.48
N LEU A 164 -7.27 -10.25 -14.42
CA LEU A 164 -7.34 -9.13 -15.39
C LEU A 164 -7.43 -7.78 -14.64
N LEU A 165 -6.86 -6.73 -15.23
CA LEU A 165 -7.13 -5.32 -14.91
C LEU A 165 -8.25 -4.84 -15.85
N GLY A 166 -9.38 -4.37 -15.31
CA GLY A 166 -10.39 -3.64 -16.08
C GLY A 166 -9.87 -2.26 -16.50
N GLU A 167 -10.51 -1.67 -17.52
CA GLU A 167 -10.24 -0.31 -17.99
C GLU A 167 -10.34 0.68 -16.81
N ARG A 168 -9.23 1.38 -16.57
CA ARG A 168 -9.17 2.46 -15.58
C ARG A 168 -9.19 3.77 -16.35
N ASP A 169 -9.99 4.72 -15.88
CA ASP A 169 -9.81 6.12 -16.22
C ASP A 169 -8.41 6.53 -15.73
N ASN A 170 -7.50 6.68 -16.69
CA ASN A 170 -6.14 7.14 -16.42
C ASN A 170 -6.11 8.64 -16.62
N ILE A 171 -5.66 9.38 -15.61
CA ILE A 171 -5.21 10.76 -15.83
C ILE A 171 -3.79 10.69 -16.38
N THR A 172 -3.58 11.23 -17.58
CA THR A 172 -2.25 11.37 -18.17
C THR A 172 -1.83 12.83 -18.05
N ILE A 173 -0.72 13.06 -17.37
CA ILE A 173 -0.15 14.40 -17.17
C ILE A 173 1.23 14.40 -17.81
N GLN A 174 1.42 15.26 -18.80
CA GLN A 174 2.69 15.43 -19.48
C GLN A 174 3.35 16.73 -19.04
N PHE A 175 4.64 16.68 -18.72
CA PHE A 175 5.47 17.84 -18.37
C PHE A 175 6.39 18.17 -19.53
N ASP A 176 6.24 19.36 -20.09
CA ASP A 176 7.16 19.90 -21.09
C ASP A 176 7.07 21.43 -21.17
N LYS A 177 7.80 22.02 -22.12
CA LYS A 177 7.87 23.48 -22.30
C LYS A 177 6.59 24.09 -22.90
N SER A 178 5.62 23.29 -23.34
CA SER A 178 4.36 23.77 -23.90
C SER A 178 3.30 24.05 -22.83
N GLY A 179 3.44 23.46 -21.63
CA GLY A 179 2.56 23.76 -20.52
C GLY A 179 2.73 25.19 -19.99
N THR A 180 1.72 25.66 -19.27
CA THR A 180 1.65 26.98 -18.64
C THR A 180 1.18 26.85 -17.19
N THR A 181 1.24 27.94 -16.42
CA THR A 181 0.62 27.99 -15.08
C THR A 181 -0.88 27.68 -15.11
N ALA A 182 -1.56 28.03 -16.20
CA ALA A 182 -2.99 27.73 -16.38
C ALA A 182 -3.23 26.22 -16.55
N THR A 183 -2.46 25.56 -17.41
CA THR A 183 -2.56 24.10 -17.58
C THR A 183 -2.05 23.34 -16.35
N GLU A 184 -1.09 23.90 -15.62
CA GLU A 184 -0.68 23.37 -14.32
C GLU A 184 -1.85 23.36 -13.33
N THR A 185 -2.61 24.46 -13.26
CA THR A 185 -3.76 24.59 -12.37
C THR A 185 -4.82 23.53 -12.70
N GLN A 186 -5.07 23.29 -14.00
CA GLN A 186 -5.97 22.23 -14.47
C GLN A 186 -5.46 20.83 -14.07
N CYS A 187 -4.16 20.56 -14.24
CA CYS A 187 -3.56 19.29 -13.86
C CYS A 187 -3.67 19.03 -12.35
N ARG A 188 -3.44 20.07 -11.52
CA ARG A 188 -3.60 19.98 -10.07
C ARG A 188 -5.05 19.69 -9.67
N GLY A 189 -6.01 20.32 -10.34
CA GLY A 189 -7.43 20.00 -10.20
C GLY A 189 -7.72 18.54 -10.54
N ALA A 190 -7.23 18.05 -11.68
CA ALA A 190 -7.42 16.67 -12.10
C ALA A 190 -6.83 15.64 -11.11
N VAL A 191 -5.68 15.94 -10.51
CA VAL A 191 -5.10 15.10 -9.44
C VAL A 191 -5.98 15.09 -8.20
N ALA A 192 -6.45 16.26 -7.75
CA ALA A 192 -7.34 16.37 -6.59
C ALA A 192 -8.67 15.62 -6.82
N ASP A 193 -9.26 15.77 -8.00
CA ASP A 193 -10.48 15.07 -8.40
C ASP A 193 -10.25 13.56 -8.47
N PHE A 194 -9.11 13.12 -9.01
CA PHE A 194 -8.74 11.71 -9.06
C PHE A 194 -8.61 11.11 -7.65
N ILE A 195 -7.92 11.80 -6.73
CA ILE A 195 -7.79 11.36 -5.34
C ILE A 195 -9.16 11.29 -4.67
N THR A 196 -10.01 12.30 -4.88
CA THR A 196 -11.35 12.37 -4.30
C THR A 196 -12.24 11.24 -4.82
N ARG A 197 -12.20 10.97 -6.13
CA ARG A 197 -13.08 10.00 -6.79
C ARG A 197 -12.64 8.56 -6.59
N TYR A 198 -11.33 8.31 -6.59
CA TYR A 198 -10.75 6.96 -6.62
C TYR A 198 -9.95 6.59 -5.37
N GLY A 199 -9.69 7.52 -4.47
CA GLY A 199 -9.02 7.26 -3.19
C GLY A 199 -9.91 6.57 -2.14
N GLY A 200 -11.20 6.37 -2.44
CA GLY A 200 -12.18 5.85 -1.50
C GLY A 200 -12.56 6.86 -0.41
N SER A 201 -13.36 6.43 0.57
CA SER A 201 -13.89 7.31 1.63
C SER A 201 -12.81 7.99 2.48
N GLU A 202 -11.60 7.44 2.53
CA GLU A 202 -10.47 7.95 3.31
C GLU A 202 -9.37 8.58 2.43
N GLY A 203 -9.57 8.69 1.11
CA GLY A 203 -8.53 9.11 0.16
C GLY A 203 -7.90 10.47 0.48
N GLU A 204 -8.72 11.48 0.79
CA GLU A 204 -8.23 12.82 1.17
C GLU A 204 -7.47 12.78 2.50
N ARG A 205 -7.95 12.01 3.48
CA ARG A 205 -7.27 11.87 4.76
C ARG A 205 -5.93 11.21 4.57
N GLN A 206 -5.84 10.12 3.80
CA GLN A 206 -4.59 9.44 3.48
C GLN A 206 -3.60 10.36 2.75
N TRP A 207 -4.10 11.24 1.86
CA TRP A 207 -3.25 12.21 1.16
C TRP A 207 -2.56 13.20 2.11
N ARG A 208 -3.26 13.62 3.16
CA ARG A 208 -2.82 14.59 4.16
C ARG A 208 -2.26 13.95 5.44
N PHE A 209 -2.27 12.63 5.55
CA PHE A 209 -1.90 11.91 6.77
C PHE A 209 -0.38 11.78 6.88
N GLY A 210 0.12 11.86 8.12
CA GLY A 210 1.54 11.73 8.46
C GLY A 210 2.17 13.01 8.99
N GLN A 211 3.46 12.91 9.32
CA GLN A 211 4.25 14.04 9.77
C GLN A 211 4.41 15.05 8.64
N GLN A 212 4.24 16.34 8.94
CA GLN A 212 4.50 17.42 7.99
C GLN A 212 5.88 17.26 7.34
N GLU A 213 5.96 17.55 6.05
CA GLU A 213 7.12 17.33 5.16
C GLU A 213 7.33 15.89 4.71
N HIS A 214 6.61 14.93 5.28
CA HIS A 214 6.70 13.50 4.97
C HIS A 214 5.34 12.88 4.60
N ARG A 215 4.32 13.71 4.36
CA ARG A 215 3.01 13.24 3.89
C ARG A 215 3.09 12.90 2.39
N ALA A 216 2.18 12.07 1.90
CA ALA A 216 2.07 11.76 0.47
C ALA A 216 1.96 13.04 -0.37
N MET A 217 1.15 14.00 0.08
CA MET A 217 1.03 15.31 -0.56
C MET A 217 2.34 16.12 -0.58
N ASP A 218 3.13 16.08 0.49
CA ASP A 218 4.35 16.88 0.58
C ASP A 218 5.41 16.34 -0.38
N ILE A 219 5.54 15.00 -0.44
CA ILE A 219 6.48 14.34 -1.34
C ILE A 219 6.03 14.53 -2.79
N HIS A 220 4.72 14.47 -3.05
CA HIS A 220 4.17 14.79 -4.36
C HIS A 220 4.54 16.21 -4.79
N GLU A 221 4.39 17.22 -3.92
CA GLU A 221 4.77 18.61 -4.25
C GLU A 221 6.27 18.77 -4.52
N LYS A 222 7.12 18.05 -3.78
CA LYS A 222 8.58 18.03 -4.04
C LYS A 222 8.88 17.50 -5.45
N ILE A 223 8.24 16.40 -5.85
CA ILE A 223 8.41 15.80 -7.17
C ILE A 223 7.83 16.71 -8.25
N TRP A 224 6.64 17.24 -8.04
CA TRP A 224 5.94 18.11 -8.98
C TRP A 224 6.73 19.39 -9.27
N SER A 225 7.21 20.05 -8.22
CA SER A 225 8.05 21.25 -8.34
C SER A 225 9.36 20.95 -9.06
N ALA A 226 9.99 19.81 -8.74
CA ALA A 226 11.21 19.38 -9.42
C ALA A 226 10.97 19.05 -10.90
N ALA A 227 9.81 18.47 -11.25
CA ALA A 227 9.42 18.19 -12.62
C ALA A 227 9.20 19.47 -13.42
N ILE A 228 8.54 20.48 -12.83
CA ILE A 228 8.40 21.80 -13.46
C ILE A 228 9.78 22.41 -13.78
N GLN A 229 10.69 22.38 -12.81
CA GLN A 229 12.04 22.92 -13.00
C GLN A 229 12.85 22.13 -14.02
N ALA A 230 12.66 20.81 -14.11
CA ALA A 230 13.42 19.96 -15.00
C ALA A 230 12.89 19.98 -16.44
N TRP A 231 11.56 20.01 -16.62
CA TRP A 231 10.91 19.68 -17.89
C TRP A 231 9.95 20.78 -18.39
N GLY A 232 9.44 21.64 -17.52
CA GLY A 232 8.43 22.66 -17.84
C GLY A 232 7.07 22.35 -17.20
N HIS A 233 6.09 23.23 -17.38
CA HIS A 233 4.78 23.08 -16.74
C HIS A 233 3.98 21.90 -17.32
N PRO A 234 3.10 21.28 -16.52
CA PRO A 234 2.29 20.17 -16.99
C PRO A 234 1.06 20.60 -17.79
N HIS A 235 0.58 19.68 -18.63
CA HIS A 235 -0.73 19.73 -19.27
C HIS A 235 -1.37 18.34 -19.32
N LEU A 236 -2.69 18.29 -19.45
CA LEU A 236 -3.45 17.05 -19.59
C LEU A 236 -3.36 16.54 -21.03
N VAL A 237 -3.29 15.21 -21.19
CA VAL A 237 -3.21 14.51 -22.49
C VAL A 237 -4.32 13.46 -22.59
#